data_AF-A0A934WUI6-F1
#
_entry.id   AF-A0A934WUI6-F1
#
_cell.length_a   1.000
_cell.length_b   1.000
_cell.length_c   1.000
_cell.angle_alpha   90.00
_cell.angle_beta   90.00
_cell.angle_gamma   90.00
#
_symmetry.space_group_name_H-M   'P 1'
#
loop_
_entity.id
_entity.type
_entity.pdbx_description
1 polymer ?
#
loop_
_entity_poly.entity_id
_entity_poly.type
_entity_poly.pdbx_seq_one_letter_code
_entity_poly.pdbx_strand_id
1 'polypeptide(L)'
;MIFDIKNEKSENIPNFKGGEKFFTAKMHYDGLNRFLHGTLVPGATIGEHLHDTNSEIIYFLSGKGTVLYDGEKLAVEAGQCHYCPKGHSHSLINDSDEDLVFFAVVPNQ
;
A
#
# COMPACT_ATOMS: atom_id res chain seq x y z
N MET A 1 -15.53 -17.22 -0.73
CA MET A 1 -15.97 -15.82 -0.62
C MET A 1 -15.39 -15.05 -1.79
N ILE A 2 -16.13 -14.13 -2.39
CA ILE A 2 -15.62 -13.23 -3.44
C ILE A 2 -15.56 -11.84 -2.83
N PHE A 3 -14.38 -11.23 -2.83
CA PHE A 3 -14.21 -9.85 -2.41
C PHE A 3 -14.35 -8.94 -3.64
N ASP A 4 -15.52 -8.30 -3.77
CA ASP A 4 -15.78 -7.36 -4.86
C ASP A 4 -15.50 -5.93 -4.42
N ILE A 5 -14.27 -5.48 -4.70
CA ILE A 5 -13.78 -4.15 -4.35
C ILE A 5 -14.59 -3.01 -4.98
N LYS A 6 -15.40 -3.29 -6.00
CA LYS A 6 -16.26 -2.28 -6.62
C LYS A 6 -17.35 -1.81 -5.66
N ASN A 7 -17.76 -2.67 -4.73
CA ASN A 7 -18.82 -2.38 -3.76
C ASN A 7 -18.27 -1.76 -2.46
N GLU A 8 -16.96 -1.74 -2.29
CA GLU A 8 -16.35 -1.12 -1.12
C GLU A 8 -16.30 0.40 -1.24
N LYS A 9 -16.55 1.07 -0.11
CA LYS A 9 -16.48 2.52 -0.02
C LYS A 9 -15.04 3.00 -0.23
N SER A 10 -14.89 4.02 -1.06
CA SER A 10 -13.62 4.72 -1.22
C SER A 10 -13.45 5.77 -0.13
N GLU A 11 -12.29 5.79 0.50
CA GLU A 11 -11.93 6.75 1.54
C GLU A 11 -10.64 7.47 1.16
N ASN A 12 -10.59 8.77 1.40
CA ASN A 12 -9.38 9.57 1.27
C ASN A 12 -8.79 9.75 2.65
N ILE A 13 -7.63 9.15 2.89
CA ILE A 13 -6.97 9.13 4.19
C ILE A 13 -5.81 10.13 4.14
N PRO A 14 -5.93 11.31 4.78
CA PRO A 14 -4.84 12.29 4.79
C PRO A 14 -3.65 11.76 5.57
N ASN A 15 -2.45 12.06 5.06
CA ASN A 15 -1.17 11.83 5.72
C ASN A 15 -1.05 10.41 6.31
N PHE A 16 -1.45 9.40 5.54
CA PHE A 16 -1.52 8.04 6.04
C PHE A 16 -0.14 7.57 6.52
N LYS A 17 -0.09 7.10 7.77
CA LYS A 17 1.16 6.75 8.49
C LYS A 17 2.19 7.89 8.54
N GLY A 18 1.75 9.16 8.48
CA GLY A 18 2.63 10.32 8.47
C GLY A 18 3.19 10.64 7.08
N GLY A 19 2.66 10.04 6.02
CA GLY A 19 3.02 10.35 4.64
C GLY A 19 2.48 11.70 4.15
N GLU A 20 2.69 11.97 2.87
CA GLU A 20 2.31 13.20 2.19
C GLU A 20 0.99 13.05 1.45
N LYS A 21 0.22 14.15 1.39
CA LYS A 21 -1.09 14.23 0.70
C LYS A 21 -2.09 13.19 1.22
N PHE A 22 -2.84 12.56 0.33
CA PHE A 22 -3.90 11.61 0.67
C PHE A 22 -3.60 10.25 0.05
N PHE A 23 -3.89 9.20 0.81
CA PHE A 23 -3.99 7.84 0.33
C PHE A 23 -5.46 7.51 0.07
N THR A 24 -5.83 7.21 -1.17
CA THR A 24 -7.20 6.78 -1.50
C THR A 24 -7.26 5.26 -1.40
N ALA A 25 -8.16 4.75 -0.56
CA ALA A 25 -8.27 3.31 -0.29
C ALA A 25 -9.70 2.82 -0.33
N LYS A 26 -9.88 1.61 -0.87
CA LYS A 26 -11.05 0.75 -0.63
C LYS A 26 -10.59 -0.46 0.16
N MET A 27 -11.23 -0.74 1.30
CA MET A 27 -10.71 -1.72 2.27
C MET A 27 -11.78 -2.69 2.74
N HIS A 28 -11.37 -3.93 2.98
CA HIS A 28 -12.14 -4.93 3.72
C HIS A 28 -11.28 -5.54 4.81
N TYR A 29 -11.89 -5.83 5.96
CA TYR A 29 -11.23 -6.46 7.08
C TYR A 29 -12.15 -7.47 7.74
N ASP A 30 -11.69 -8.73 7.82
CA ASP A 30 -12.45 -9.84 8.39
C ASP A 30 -12.03 -10.21 9.83
N GLY A 31 -11.11 -9.43 10.42
CA GLY A 31 -10.51 -9.71 11.73
C GLY A 31 -9.14 -10.40 11.66
N LEU A 32 -8.79 -11.02 10.53
CA LEU A 32 -7.51 -11.70 10.30
C LEU A 32 -6.76 -11.13 9.11
N ASN A 33 -7.47 -10.85 8.02
CA ASN A 33 -6.93 -10.34 6.78
C ASN A 33 -7.54 -8.97 6.49
N ARG A 34 -6.67 -8.04 6.09
CA ARG A 34 -7.08 -6.81 5.43
C ARG A 34 -6.77 -6.92 3.95
N PHE A 35 -7.74 -6.59 3.11
CA PHE A 35 -7.57 -6.44 1.68
C PHE A 35 -7.79 -4.96 1.35
N LEU A 36 -6.93 -4.38 0.53
CA LEU A 36 -7.05 -2.98 0.16
C LEU A 36 -6.68 -2.74 -1.31
N HIS A 37 -7.42 -1.87 -1.98
CA HIS A 37 -7.03 -1.29 -3.26
C HIS A 37 -6.73 0.17 -3.03
N GLY A 38 -5.47 0.51 -3.27
CA GLY A 38 -4.87 1.79 -2.98
C GLY A 38 -4.53 2.57 -4.23
N THR A 39 -4.69 3.89 -4.14
CA THR A 39 -4.18 4.85 -5.12
C THR A 39 -3.39 5.94 -4.40
N LEU A 40 -2.18 6.21 -4.89
CA LEU A 40 -1.38 7.38 -4.54
C LEU A 40 -1.25 8.25 -5.78
N VAL A 41 -1.69 9.50 -5.69
CA VAL A 41 -1.45 10.52 -6.72
C VAL A 41 0.03 10.93 -6.75
N PRO A 42 0.52 11.57 -7.83
CA PRO A 42 1.89 12.06 -7.90
C PRO A 42 2.32 12.84 -6.65
N GLY A 43 3.44 12.44 -6.04
CA GLY A 43 4.00 13.02 -4.82
C GLY A 43 3.27 12.68 -3.52
N ALA A 44 2.26 11.80 -3.53
CA ALA A 44 1.67 11.26 -2.30
C ALA A 44 2.52 10.10 -1.76
N THR A 45 2.51 9.91 -0.45
CA THR A 45 3.24 8.81 0.20
C THR A 45 2.43 8.15 1.30
N ILE A 46 2.74 6.90 1.56
CA ILE A 46 2.43 6.22 2.82
C ILE A 46 3.71 6.27 3.65
N GLY A 47 3.61 6.83 4.85
CA GLY A 47 4.77 6.97 5.73
C GLY A 47 5.35 5.63 6.18
N GLU A 48 6.60 5.66 6.62
CA GLU A 48 7.30 4.46 7.08
C GLU A 48 6.62 3.86 8.31
N HIS A 49 6.41 2.55 8.28
CA HIS A 49 5.79 1.83 9.39
C HIS A 49 6.30 0.40 9.50
N LEU A 50 6.36 -0.08 10.76
CA LEU A 50 6.77 -1.41 11.13
C LEU A 50 5.58 -2.37 11.11
N HIS A 51 5.78 -3.54 10.53
CA HIS A 51 4.86 -4.68 10.60
C HIS A 51 5.21 -5.58 11.80
N ASP A 52 4.85 -5.18 13.01
CA ASP A 52 5.23 -5.91 14.25
C ASP A 52 4.39 -7.18 14.53
N THR A 53 3.17 -7.21 14.02
CA THR A 53 2.12 -8.20 14.33
C THR A 53 1.53 -8.88 13.09
N ASN A 54 1.93 -8.43 11.90
CA ASN A 54 1.41 -8.88 10.62
C ASN A 54 2.51 -8.81 9.55
N SER A 55 2.15 -9.05 8.30
CA SER A 55 2.98 -8.76 7.12
C SER A 55 2.16 -8.01 6.10
N GLU A 56 2.77 -7.50 5.03
CA GLU A 56 2.04 -6.93 3.90
C GLU A 56 2.57 -7.44 2.56
N ILE A 57 1.65 -7.81 1.67
CA ILE A 57 1.92 -8.15 0.28
C ILE A 57 1.28 -7.04 -0.56
N ILE A 58 2.06 -6.36 -1.40
CA ILE A 58 1.57 -5.33 -2.33
C ILE A 58 1.82 -5.79 -3.76
N TYR A 59 0.78 -5.79 -4.59
CA TYR A 59 0.87 -6.01 -6.03
C TYR A 59 0.52 -4.72 -6.78
N PHE A 60 1.45 -4.22 -7.58
CA PHE A 60 1.27 -2.97 -8.32
C PHE A 60 0.46 -3.20 -9.59
N LEU A 61 -0.66 -2.50 -9.71
CA LEU A 61 -1.62 -2.65 -10.81
C LEU A 61 -1.34 -1.66 -11.95
N SER A 62 -0.89 -0.45 -11.63
CA SER A 62 -0.58 0.62 -12.58
C SER A 62 0.41 1.60 -11.98
N GLY A 63 1.15 2.31 -12.84
CA GLY A 63 2.10 3.36 -12.43
C GLY A 63 3.46 2.81 -11.98
N LYS A 64 4.27 3.72 -11.44
CA LYS A 64 5.61 3.47 -10.90
C LYS A 64 5.78 4.19 -9.57
N GLY A 65 6.72 3.73 -8.76
CA GLY A 65 7.06 4.38 -7.52
C GLY A 65 8.32 3.82 -6.88
N THR A 66 8.51 4.17 -5.62
CA THR A 66 9.60 3.69 -4.80
C THR A 66 9.06 3.16 -3.48
N VAL A 67 9.49 1.96 -3.09
CA VAL A 67 9.35 1.45 -1.73
C VAL A 67 10.65 1.77 -0.97
N LEU A 68 10.54 2.37 0.22
CA LEU A 68 11.66 2.36 1.17
C LEU A 68 11.47 1.13 2.05
N TYR A 69 12.40 0.19 2.04
CA TYR A 69 12.33 -1.07 2.77
C TYR A 69 13.60 -1.24 3.60
N ASP A 70 13.49 -1.24 4.92
CA ASP A 70 14.62 -1.27 5.87
C ASP A 70 15.75 -0.29 5.51
N GLY A 71 15.39 0.91 5.06
CA GLY A 71 16.33 1.96 4.65
C GLY A 71 16.85 1.85 3.21
N GLU A 72 16.55 0.77 2.48
CA GLU A 72 16.88 0.61 1.07
C GLU A 72 15.75 1.09 0.15
N LYS A 73 16.10 1.76 -0.95
CA LYS A 73 15.12 2.20 -1.95
C LYS A 73 14.99 1.17 -3.05
N LEU A 74 13.77 0.68 -3.24
CA LEU A 74 13.40 -0.30 -4.26
C LEU A 74 12.44 0.36 -5.25
N ALA A 75 12.85 0.48 -6.51
CA ALA A 75 11.97 0.94 -7.57
C ALA A 75 10.93 -0.14 -7.89
N VAL A 76 9.68 0.27 -8.08
CA VAL A 76 8.56 -0.61 -8.37
C VAL A 76 7.75 -0.11 -9.57
N GLU A 77 7.20 -1.04 -10.34
CA GLU A 77 6.28 -0.75 -11.45
C GLU A 77 5.15 -1.78 -11.55
N ALA A 78 4.14 -1.43 -12.35
CA ALA A 78 3.00 -2.30 -12.61
C ALA A 78 3.41 -3.74 -13.00
N GLY A 79 2.74 -4.72 -12.39
CA GLY A 79 3.02 -6.14 -12.58
C GLY A 79 4.01 -6.74 -11.56
N GLN A 80 4.61 -5.92 -10.70
CA GLN A 80 5.52 -6.37 -9.66
C GLN A 80 4.83 -6.56 -8.31
N CYS A 81 5.46 -7.37 -7.45
CA CYS A 81 5.04 -7.63 -6.09
C CYS A 81 6.12 -7.18 -5.11
N HIS A 82 5.74 -6.36 -4.12
CA HIS A 82 6.53 -6.09 -2.92
C HIS A 82 6.00 -6.96 -1.77
N TYR A 83 6.90 -7.45 -0.92
CA TYR A 83 6.54 -8.18 0.30
C TYR A 83 7.30 -7.60 1.48
N CYS A 84 6.56 -7.20 2.51
CA CYS A 84 7.08 -6.74 3.79
C CYS A 84 6.77 -7.81 4.86
N PRO A 85 7.75 -8.65 5.25
CA PRO A 85 7.56 -9.65 6.29
C PRO A 85 7.38 -9.01 7.68
N LYS A 86 6.81 -9.80 8.61
CA LYS A 86 6.74 -9.43 10.02
C LYS A 86 8.12 -9.10 10.58
N GLY A 87 8.22 -8.00 11.31
CA GLY A 87 9.46 -7.48 11.89
C GLY A 87 10.20 -6.47 11.00
N HIS A 88 9.70 -6.20 9.79
CA HIS A 88 10.32 -5.27 8.85
C HIS A 88 9.49 -4.00 8.67
N SER A 89 10.17 -2.93 8.25
CA SER A 89 9.55 -1.64 8.00
C SER A 89 9.55 -1.30 6.52
N HIS A 90 8.49 -0.63 6.08
CA HIS A 90 8.49 -0.02 4.77
C HIS A 90 7.65 1.25 4.66
N SER A 91 7.85 1.97 3.57
CA SER A 91 7.01 3.08 3.12
C SER A 91 6.73 2.92 1.62
N LEU A 92 5.73 3.63 1.11
CA LEU A 92 5.44 3.66 -0.33
C LEU A 92 5.36 5.10 -0.83
N ILE A 93 6.12 5.40 -1.87
CA ILE A 93 6.29 6.73 -2.42
C ILE A 93 5.86 6.69 -3.88
N ASN A 94 4.90 7.55 -4.27
CA ASN A 94 4.69 7.85 -5.69
C ASN A 94 5.56 9.05 -6.07
N ASP A 95 6.77 8.78 -6.55
CA ASP A 95 7.73 9.75 -7.09
C ASP A 95 7.65 9.88 -8.62
N SER A 96 6.57 9.39 -9.23
CA SER A 96 6.27 9.54 -10.65
C SER A 96 5.29 10.69 -10.94
N ASP A 97 4.98 10.89 -12.22
CA ASP A 97 4.04 11.90 -12.74
C ASP A 97 2.63 11.34 -13.00
N GLU A 98 2.40 10.05 -12.74
CA GLU A 98 1.11 9.36 -12.92
C GLU A 98 0.62 8.72 -11.61
N ASP A 99 -0.65 8.32 -11.56
CA ASP A 99 -1.19 7.61 -10.40
C ASP A 99 -0.54 6.22 -10.21
N LEU A 100 -0.10 5.94 -8.98
CA LEU A 100 0.34 4.62 -8.56
C LEU A 100 -0.83 3.86 -7.93
N VAL A 101 -1.25 2.78 -8.57
CA VAL A 101 -2.39 1.96 -8.14
C VAL A 101 -1.91 0.57 -7.76
N PHE A 102 -2.37 0.08 -6.62
CA PHE A 102 -1.94 -1.23 -6.10
C PHE A 102 -3.04 -1.93 -5.32
N PHE A 103 -2.91 -3.25 -5.21
CA PHE A 103 -3.69 -4.07 -4.31
C PHE A 103 -2.77 -4.60 -3.21
N ALA A 104 -3.18 -4.52 -1.95
CA ALA A 104 -2.42 -5.08 -0.86
C ALA A 104 -3.24 -5.99 0.04
N VAL A 105 -2.55 -6.95 0.65
CA VAL A 105 -3.08 -7.89 1.63
C VAL A 105 -2.22 -7.81 2.88
N VAL A 106 -2.84 -7.51 4.02
CA VAL A 106 -2.19 -7.45 5.34
C VAL A 106 -2.77 -8.56 6.21
N PRO A 107 -2.19 -9.77 6.21
CA PRO A 107 -2.60 -10.84 7.10
C PRO A 107 -1.97 -10.67 8.49
N ASN A 108 -2.78 -10.83 9.53
CA ASN A 108 -2.30 -10.97 10.90
C ASN A 108 -1.56 -12.32 11.06
N GLN A 109 -0.47 -12.32 11.83
CA GLN A 109 0.41 -13.49 12.05
C GLN A 109 0.64 -13.79 13.53
#